data_AF-A0A2H0URL7-F1
#
_entry.id   AF-A0A2H0URL7-F1
#
_cell.length_a   1.000
_cell.length_b   1.000
_cell.length_c   1.000
_cell.angle_alpha   90.00
_cell.angle_beta   90.00
_cell.angle_gamma   90.00
#
_symmetry.space_group_name_H-M   'P 1'
#
loop_
_entity.id
_entity.type
_entity.pdbx_description
1 polymer ?
#
loop_
_entity_poly.entity_id
_entity_poly.type
_entity_poly.pdbx_seq_one_letter_code
_entity_poly.pdbx_strand_id
1 'polypeptide(L)'
;MCEKPIAETIEDAEEMVAACNESGSILIVNHMRRFDPALSRVADMILKKKIGDIQSVRCLYVNGLMNTGSHIIDMLHWYFGEIKWVLAVPNGQEPTYGKDVLVNAIIEFESGVQATLQSLDSKHYAVFEIEVFGKTGKISITGLGQIIDVIGLRESMQYRTYMELNPEKVERIADEGRSFFSSMAEHLVSVLDGASPKSTGKNALQALKVLLALKKSAEKGTKEFV
;
A
#
# COMPACT_ATOMS: atom_id res chain seq x y z
N MET A 1 16.87 12.01 5.28
CA MET A 1 15.46 11.66 5.05
C MET A 1 14.92 12.57 3.96
N CYS A 2 14.16 12.05 3.00
CA CYS A 2 13.45 12.84 1.98
C CYS A 2 11.95 12.55 2.00
N GLU A 3 11.16 13.51 1.50
CA GLU A 3 9.74 13.30 1.25
C GLU A 3 9.50 12.36 0.06
N LYS A 4 8.30 11.78 0.00
CA LYS A 4 7.85 11.02 -1.17
C LYS A 4 7.29 11.96 -2.25
N PRO A 5 7.42 11.62 -3.55
CA PRO A 5 8.22 10.52 -4.11
C PRO A 5 9.72 10.78 -3.97
N ILE A 6 10.53 9.71 -4.01
CA ILE A 6 12.00 9.82 -3.87
C ILE A 6 12.64 10.74 -4.92
N ALA A 7 12.15 10.70 -6.16
CA ALA A 7 12.54 11.58 -7.26
C ALA A 7 11.40 11.65 -8.30
N GLU A 8 11.56 12.47 -9.34
CA GLU A 8 10.62 12.55 -10.47
C GLU A 8 10.86 11.48 -11.53
N THR A 9 12.11 11.05 -11.70
CA THR A 9 12.52 10.04 -12.70
C THR A 9 13.11 8.79 -12.02
N ILE A 10 13.15 7.68 -12.74
CA ILE A 10 13.73 6.43 -12.23
C ILE A 10 15.25 6.59 -12.11
N GLU A 11 15.86 7.25 -13.09
CA GLU A 11 17.28 7.51 -13.20
C GLU A 11 17.78 8.32 -11.99
N ASP A 12 17.10 9.44 -11.67
CA ASP A 12 17.45 10.26 -10.51
C ASP A 12 17.29 9.46 -9.19
N ALA A 13 16.25 8.65 -9.07
CA ALA A 13 16.02 7.83 -7.89
C ALA A 13 17.10 6.74 -7.73
N GLU A 14 17.56 6.15 -8.84
CA GLU A 14 18.67 5.19 -8.85
C GLU A 14 20.00 5.85 -8.46
N GLU A 15 20.29 7.04 -8.99
CA GLU A 15 21.47 7.83 -8.60
C GLU A 15 21.45 8.18 -7.10
N MET A 16 20.30 8.61 -6.57
CA MET A 16 20.15 8.90 -5.14
C MET A 16 20.43 7.68 -4.25
N VAL A 17 19.91 6.50 -4.65
CA VAL A 17 20.14 5.25 -3.92
C VAL A 17 21.62 4.83 -4.01
N ALA A 18 22.23 4.93 -5.19
CA ALA A 18 23.64 4.59 -5.39
C ALA A 18 24.57 5.48 -4.55
N ALA A 19 24.37 6.80 -4.58
CA ALA A 19 25.19 7.75 -3.80
C ALA A 19 25.10 7.50 -2.29
N CYS A 20 23.91 7.13 -1.79
CA CYS A 20 23.75 6.79 -0.37
C CYS A 20 24.45 5.47 -0.01
N ASN A 21 24.37 4.45 -0.89
CA ASN A 21 25.08 3.19 -0.69
C ASN A 21 26.60 3.37 -0.71
N GLU A 22 27.13 4.17 -1.64
CA GLU A 22 28.56 4.44 -1.77
C GLU A 22 29.12 5.22 -0.56
N SER A 23 28.36 6.18 -0.04
CA SER A 23 28.76 6.97 1.14
C SER A 23 28.53 6.25 2.47
N GLY A 24 27.80 5.13 2.49
CA GLY A 24 27.32 4.49 3.71
C GLY A 24 26.21 5.27 4.43
N SER A 25 25.63 6.28 3.79
CA SER A 25 24.54 7.08 4.34
C SER A 25 23.22 6.30 4.29
N ILE A 26 22.40 6.40 5.34
CA ILE A 26 21.10 5.75 5.39
C ILE A 26 20.03 6.64 4.73
N LEU A 27 19.52 6.20 3.57
CA LEU A 27 18.43 6.87 2.87
C LEU A 27 17.06 6.39 3.35
N ILE A 28 16.33 7.29 4.01
CA ILE A 28 14.94 7.08 4.46
C ILE A 28 14.00 7.98 3.66
N VAL A 29 12.94 7.39 3.12
CA VAL A 29 11.89 8.10 2.37
C VAL A 29 10.60 8.12 3.20
N ASN A 30 9.90 9.25 3.26
CA ASN A 30 8.71 9.42 4.10
C ASN A 30 7.44 8.74 3.56
N HIS A 31 7.45 7.41 3.45
CA HIS A 31 6.23 6.61 3.34
C HIS A 31 5.61 6.43 4.74
N MET A 32 5.00 7.49 5.25
CA MET A 32 4.62 7.63 6.67
C MET A 32 3.83 6.44 7.26
N ARG A 33 3.03 5.75 6.44
CA ARG A 33 2.20 4.61 6.84
C ARG A 33 3.01 3.37 7.27
N ARG A 34 4.27 3.23 6.82
CA ARG A 34 5.18 2.16 7.27
C ARG A 34 5.61 2.31 8.72
N PHE A 35 5.56 3.53 9.27
CA PHE A 35 5.90 3.79 10.66
C PHE A 35 4.73 3.57 11.61
N ASP A 36 3.52 3.40 11.08
CA ASP A 36 2.35 3.11 11.88
C ASP A 36 2.45 1.71 12.53
N PRO A 37 2.39 1.62 13.88
CA PRO A 37 2.47 0.33 14.55
C PRO A 37 1.32 -0.63 14.20
N ALA A 38 0.10 -0.12 13.99
CA ALA A 38 -1.05 -0.96 13.65
C ALA A 38 -0.96 -1.48 12.21
N LEU A 39 -0.51 -0.66 11.26
CA LEU A 39 -0.25 -1.13 9.89
C LEU A 39 0.95 -2.09 9.84
N SER A 40 1.96 -1.89 10.70
CA SER A 40 3.05 -2.86 10.89
C SER A 40 2.53 -4.21 11.38
N ARG A 41 1.55 -4.22 12.31
CA ARG A 41 0.89 -5.47 12.75
C ARG A 41 0.14 -6.15 11.59
N VAL A 42 -0.42 -5.41 10.65
CA VAL A 42 -1.03 -6.01 9.45
C VAL A 42 0.02 -6.69 8.57
N ALA A 43 1.17 -6.05 8.33
CA ALA A 43 2.28 -6.68 7.61
C ALA A 43 2.68 -8.01 8.26
N ASP A 44 2.83 -8.02 9.58
CA ASP A 44 3.12 -9.23 10.36
C ASP A 44 2.03 -10.30 10.23
N MET A 45 0.76 -9.91 10.27
CA MET A 45 -0.37 -10.84 10.12
C MET A 45 -0.41 -11.48 8.73
N ILE A 46 -0.13 -10.71 7.68
CA ILE A 46 -0.06 -11.21 6.30
C ILE A 46 1.12 -12.17 6.17
N LEU A 47 2.31 -11.79 6.66
CA LEU A 47 3.51 -12.63 6.66
C LEU A 47 3.28 -13.95 7.41
N LYS A 48 2.61 -13.90 8.56
CA LYS A 48 2.28 -15.08 9.39
C LYS A 48 1.05 -15.84 8.90
N LYS A 49 0.50 -15.50 7.73
CA LYS A 49 -0.70 -16.12 7.13
C LYS A 49 -1.91 -16.19 8.08
N LYS A 50 -2.13 -15.15 8.89
CA LYS A 50 -3.25 -15.07 9.87
C LYS A 50 -4.63 -15.34 9.24
N ILE A 51 -4.81 -14.96 7.97
CA ILE A 51 -6.03 -15.18 7.18
C ILE A 51 -5.87 -16.25 6.09
N GLY A 52 -4.85 -17.10 6.20
CA GLY A 52 -4.51 -18.11 5.19
C GLY A 52 -3.79 -17.52 3.97
N ASP A 53 -3.72 -18.29 2.88
CA ASP A 53 -3.17 -17.77 1.62
C ASP A 53 -4.07 -16.66 1.06
N ILE A 54 -3.44 -15.63 0.50
CA ILE A 54 -4.15 -14.48 -0.07
C ILE A 54 -4.79 -14.88 -1.39
N GLN A 55 -6.06 -14.50 -1.56
CA GLN A 55 -6.85 -14.75 -2.76
C GLN A 55 -6.96 -13.50 -3.62
N SER A 56 -7.25 -12.34 -3.02
CA SER A 56 -7.36 -11.07 -3.72
C SER A 56 -7.19 -9.87 -2.79
N VAL A 57 -6.89 -8.72 -3.37
CA VAL A 57 -6.79 -7.45 -2.67
C VAL A 57 -7.62 -6.40 -3.42
N ARG A 58 -8.30 -5.54 -2.67
CA ARG A 58 -9.05 -4.40 -3.21
C ARG A 58 -8.61 -3.13 -2.52
N CYS A 59 -8.38 -2.07 -3.29
CA CYS A 59 -7.99 -0.78 -2.75
C CYS A 59 -8.88 0.34 -3.30
N LEU A 60 -9.24 1.27 -2.41
CA LEU A 60 -9.91 2.52 -2.75
C LEU A 60 -9.05 3.69 -2.32
N TYR A 61 -8.91 4.70 -3.17
CA TYR A 61 -8.18 5.92 -2.83
C TYR A 61 -8.72 7.15 -3.57
N VAL A 62 -8.27 8.33 -3.14
CA VAL A 62 -8.59 9.63 -3.74
C VAL A 62 -7.33 10.51 -3.84
N ASN A 63 -7.42 11.72 -4.38
CA ASN A 63 -6.33 12.70 -4.43
C ASN A 63 -5.11 12.27 -5.27
N GLY A 64 -5.32 11.54 -6.37
CA GLY A 64 -4.28 11.32 -7.38
C GLY A 64 -3.30 10.19 -7.08
N LEU A 65 -2.69 9.67 -8.14
CA LEU A 65 -1.80 8.52 -8.16
C LEU A 65 -0.46 8.84 -7.47
N MET A 66 0.17 9.96 -7.80
CA MET A 66 1.47 10.33 -7.22
C MET A 66 1.34 10.76 -5.76
N ASN A 67 0.20 11.34 -5.39
CA ASN A 67 -0.03 11.74 -4.01
C ASN A 67 -0.52 10.57 -3.14
N THR A 68 -1.82 10.25 -3.12
CA THR A 68 -2.32 9.17 -2.24
C THR A 68 -2.06 7.77 -2.80
N GLY A 69 -2.13 7.61 -4.12
CA GLY A 69 -1.88 6.32 -4.77
C GLY A 69 -0.50 5.75 -4.40
N SER A 70 0.52 6.60 -4.28
CA SER A 70 1.86 6.22 -3.83
C SER A 70 1.88 5.53 -2.46
N HIS A 71 1.01 5.92 -1.53
CA HIS A 71 0.88 5.24 -0.25
C HIS A 71 0.26 3.85 -0.40
N ILE A 72 -0.73 3.68 -1.29
CA ILE A 72 -1.30 2.36 -1.56
C ILE A 72 -0.25 1.46 -2.21
N ILE A 73 0.43 1.93 -3.25
CA ILE A 73 1.44 1.15 -3.98
C ILE A 73 2.59 0.72 -3.06
N ASP A 74 3.07 1.63 -2.21
CA ASP A 74 4.09 1.32 -1.22
C ASP A 74 3.62 0.25 -0.21
N MET A 75 2.39 0.36 0.31
CA MET A 75 1.83 -0.64 1.23
C MET A 75 1.59 -2.00 0.54
N LEU A 76 1.14 -1.99 -0.71
CA LEU A 76 0.96 -3.20 -1.51
C LEU A 76 2.30 -3.93 -1.71
N HIS A 77 3.36 -3.21 -2.08
CA HIS A 77 4.72 -3.75 -2.16
C HIS A 77 5.20 -4.29 -0.81
N TRP A 78 4.93 -3.55 0.27
CA TRP A 78 5.29 -3.97 1.63
C TRP A 78 4.62 -5.27 2.05
N TYR A 79 3.34 -5.45 1.74
CA TYR A 79 2.54 -6.58 2.20
C TYR A 79 2.69 -7.82 1.32
N PHE A 80 2.86 -7.64 0.01
CA PHE A 80 2.76 -8.74 -0.96
C PHE A 80 4.03 -8.95 -1.80
N GLY A 81 5.04 -8.08 -1.64
CA GLY A 81 6.32 -8.18 -2.32
C GLY A 81 6.33 -7.55 -3.72
N GLU A 82 7.21 -8.06 -4.57
CA GLU A 82 7.46 -7.49 -5.90
C GLU A 82 6.23 -7.57 -6.82
N ILE A 83 5.97 -6.46 -7.50
CA ILE A 83 4.89 -6.33 -8.49
C ILE A 83 5.45 -6.73 -9.85
N LYS A 84 4.78 -7.66 -10.52
CA LYS A 84 5.20 -8.21 -11.81
C LYS A 84 4.72 -7.36 -12.99
N TRP A 85 3.44 -6.98 -12.97
CA TRP A 85 2.85 -6.14 -14.01
C TRP A 85 1.63 -5.38 -13.52
N VAL A 86 1.31 -4.31 -14.23
CA VAL A 86 0.13 -3.47 -14.02
C VAL A 86 -0.64 -3.26 -15.33
N LEU A 87 -1.96 -3.09 -15.21
CA LEU A 87 -2.84 -2.62 -16.28
C LEU A 87 -3.77 -1.56 -15.69
N ALA A 88 -3.72 -0.34 -16.22
CA ALA A 88 -4.47 0.79 -15.73
C ALA A 88 -5.26 1.49 -16.82
N VAL A 89 -6.32 2.17 -16.40
CA VAL A 89 -7.13 3.07 -17.23
C VAL A 89 -7.39 4.36 -16.45
N PRO A 90 -7.55 5.51 -17.12
CA PRO A 90 -8.00 6.73 -16.46
C PRO A 90 -9.36 6.50 -15.80
N ASN A 91 -9.59 7.04 -14.61
CA ASN A 91 -10.91 6.92 -13.97
C ASN A 91 -11.95 7.91 -14.54
N GLY A 92 -11.53 8.82 -15.42
CA GLY A 92 -12.38 9.81 -16.09
C GLY A 92 -12.68 11.07 -15.28
N GLN A 93 -12.03 11.28 -14.13
CA GLN A 93 -12.20 12.47 -13.29
C GLN A 93 -10.95 13.35 -13.31
N GLU A 94 -11.14 14.65 -13.13
CA GLU A 94 -10.04 15.61 -12.97
C GLU A 94 -9.42 15.47 -11.57
N PRO A 95 -8.08 15.54 -11.44
CA PRO A 95 -7.42 15.53 -10.15
C PRO A 95 -7.81 16.78 -9.33
N THR A 96 -7.88 16.62 -8.02
CA THR A 96 -8.16 17.73 -7.11
C THR A 96 -7.01 18.73 -7.03
N TYR A 97 -5.77 18.28 -7.27
CA TYR A 97 -4.56 19.09 -7.14
C TYR A 97 -3.60 18.87 -8.30
N GLY A 98 -3.13 19.96 -8.90
CA GLY A 98 -2.01 19.97 -9.84
C GLY A 98 -2.25 19.12 -11.09
N LYS A 99 -1.20 18.42 -11.53
CA LYS A 99 -1.18 17.57 -12.74
C LYS A 99 -1.17 16.08 -12.40
N ASP A 100 -1.61 15.71 -11.19
CA ASP A 100 -1.70 14.29 -10.82
C ASP A 100 -2.80 13.60 -11.66
N VAL A 101 -2.81 12.27 -11.70
CA VAL A 101 -3.80 11.50 -12.46
C VAL A 101 -4.56 10.57 -11.55
N LEU A 102 -5.81 10.28 -11.90
CA LEU A 102 -6.64 9.33 -11.20
C LEU A 102 -6.81 8.09 -12.09
N VAL A 103 -6.40 6.93 -11.58
CA VAL A 103 -6.41 5.67 -12.34
C VAL A 103 -7.10 4.55 -11.58
N ASN A 104 -7.82 3.73 -12.34
CA ASN A 104 -8.25 2.40 -11.93
C ASN A 104 -7.28 1.37 -12.51
N ALA A 105 -6.95 0.32 -11.76
CA ALA A 105 -5.93 -0.63 -12.19
C ALA A 105 -6.15 -2.06 -11.69
N ILE A 106 -5.55 -3.01 -12.40
CA ILE A 106 -5.28 -4.38 -11.97
C ILE A 106 -3.76 -4.52 -11.85
N ILE A 107 -3.31 -5.12 -10.75
CA ILE A 107 -1.91 -5.33 -10.41
C ILE A 107 -1.73 -6.83 -10.10
N GLU A 108 -0.66 -7.44 -10.61
CA GLU A 108 -0.25 -8.80 -10.26
C GLU A 108 1.14 -8.78 -9.64
N PHE A 109 1.30 -9.50 -8.53
CA PHE A 109 2.57 -9.70 -7.85
C PHE A 109 3.29 -10.94 -8.40
N GLU A 110 4.60 -11.04 -8.20
CA GLU A 110 5.36 -12.24 -8.57
C GLU A 110 4.87 -13.52 -7.86
N SER A 111 4.22 -13.36 -6.71
CA SER A 111 3.56 -14.45 -5.98
C SER A 111 2.28 -14.97 -6.67
N GLY A 112 1.77 -14.28 -7.70
CA GLY A 112 0.50 -14.57 -8.37
C GLY A 112 -0.73 -13.97 -7.66
N VAL A 113 -0.55 -13.31 -6.51
CA VAL A 113 -1.62 -12.51 -5.89
C VAL A 113 -2.02 -11.38 -6.85
N GLN A 114 -3.31 -11.03 -6.86
CA GLN A 114 -3.81 -9.90 -7.64
C GLN A 114 -4.49 -8.85 -6.75
N ALA A 115 -4.26 -7.59 -7.09
CA ALA A 115 -4.90 -6.43 -6.48
C ALA A 115 -5.66 -5.61 -7.51
N THR A 116 -6.79 -5.05 -7.09
CA THR A 116 -7.52 -4.03 -7.85
C THR A 116 -7.40 -2.68 -7.16
N LEU A 117 -7.23 -1.63 -7.96
CA LEU A 117 -7.11 -0.25 -7.53
C LEU A 117 -8.27 0.53 -8.13
N GLN A 118 -9.00 1.29 -7.32
CA GLN A 118 -10.03 2.19 -7.81
C GLN A 118 -9.89 3.57 -7.19
N SER A 119 -9.83 4.60 -8.03
CA SER A 119 -9.73 5.99 -7.60
C SER A 119 -11.06 6.71 -7.69
N LEU A 120 -11.38 7.52 -6.67
CA LEU A 120 -12.60 8.31 -6.59
C LEU A 120 -12.31 9.82 -6.62
N ASP A 121 -13.35 10.62 -6.87
CA ASP A 121 -13.28 12.09 -6.78
C ASP A 121 -13.31 12.54 -5.32
N SER A 122 -12.24 13.20 -4.88
CA SER A 122 -12.11 13.65 -3.50
C SER A 122 -12.96 14.86 -3.14
N LYS A 123 -13.56 15.54 -4.14
CA LYS A 123 -14.47 16.67 -3.92
C LYS A 123 -15.72 16.27 -3.12
N HIS A 124 -16.08 14.99 -3.14
CA HIS A 124 -17.26 14.49 -2.44
C HIS A 124 -16.93 13.92 -1.06
N TYR A 125 -15.84 13.16 -0.94
CA TYR A 125 -15.35 12.63 0.33
C TYR A 125 -13.94 12.06 0.18
N ALA A 126 -13.23 11.93 1.30
CA ALA A 126 -11.94 11.24 1.35
C ALA A 126 -12.12 9.74 1.60
N VAL A 127 -11.37 8.90 0.89
CA VAL A 127 -11.27 7.47 1.15
C VAL A 127 -9.83 6.99 0.99
N PHE A 128 -9.42 6.07 1.86
CA PHE A 128 -8.20 5.29 1.74
C PHE A 128 -8.47 3.95 2.41
N GLU A 129 -8.64 2.92 1.59
CA GLU A 129 -9.03 1.59 2.06
C GLU A 129 -8.25 0.49 1.35
N ILE A 130 -7.94 -0.56 2.10
CA ILE A 130 -7.34 -1.79 1.59
C ILE A 130 -8.10 -2.96 2.23
N GLU A 131 -8.73 -3.79 1.41
CA GLU A 131 -9.31 -5.06 1.82
C GLU A 131 -8.45 -6.20 1.29
N VAL A 132 -8.08 -7.12 2.18
CA VAL A 132 -7.26 -8.30 1.88
C VAL A 132 -8.07 -9.55 2.17
N PHE A 133 -8.36 -10.32 1.12
CA PHE A 133 -9.15 -11.54 1.21
C PHE A 133 -8.23 -12.74 1.23
N GLY A 134 -8.23 -13.50 2.32
CA GLY A 134 -7.50 -14.75 2.47
C GLY A 134 -8.42 -15.96 2.47
N LYS A 135 -7.86 -17.17 2.44
CA LYS A 135 -8.63 -18.42 2.47
C LYS A 135 -9.39 -18.65 3.78
N THR A 136 -8.94 -18.08 4.89
CA THR A 136 -9.52 -18.32 6.23
C THR A 136 -9.95 -17.03 6.94
N GLY A 137 -10.00 -15.91 6.23
CA GLY A 137 -10.47 -14.64 6.78
C GLY A 137 -10.23 -13.45 5.88
N LYS A 138 -10.56 -12.27 6.39
CA LYS A 138 -10.37 -10.97 5.73
C LYS A 138 -9.69 -9.99 6.68
N ILE A 139 -8.78 -9.17 6.16
CA ILE A 139 -8.30 -7.95 6.84
C ILE A 139 -8.88 -6.75 6.10
N SER A 140 -9.51 -5.83 6.82
CA SER A 140 -10.10 -4.60 6.28
C SER A 140 -9.42 -3.40 6.92
N ILE A 141 -8.74 -2.58 6.13
CA ILE A 141 -8.16 -1.31 6.53
C ILE A 141 -9.07 -0.20 5.99
N THR A 142 -9.79 0.49 6.87
CA THR A 142 -10.79 1.52 6.50
C THR A 142 -10.62 2.80 7.34
N GLY A 143 -11.51 3.78 7.14
CA GLY A 143 -11.47 5.04 7.91
C GLY A 143 -10.16 5.80 7.68
N LEU A 144 -9.79 5.98 6.41
CA LEU A 144 -8.52 6.58 5.98
C LEU A 144 -7.26 5.79 6.40
N GLY A 145 -7.43 4.51 6.71
CA GLY A 145 -6.39 3.59 7.18
C GLY A 145 -6.20 3.58 8.70
N GLN A 146 -7.15 4.13 9.46
CA GLN A 146 -7.12 4.16 10.91
C GLN A 146 -7.86 2.98 11.56
N ILE A 147 -8.83 2.40 10.87
CA ILE A 147 -9.61 1.27 11.40
C ILE A 147 -9.09 -0.01 10.74
N ILE A 148 -8.71 -0.99 11.55
CA ILE A 148 -8.26 -2.29 11.05
C ILE A 148 -9.13 -3.37 11.67
N ASP A 149 -9.81 -4.13 10.83
CA ASP A 149 -10.67 -5.24 11.23
C ASP A 149 -10.13 -6.56 10.67
N VAL A 150 -9.94 -7.54 11.54
CA VAL A 150 -9.61 -8.92 11.17
C VAL A 150 -10.85 -9.78 11.39
N ILE A 151 -11.34 -10.38 10.32
CA ILE A 151 -12.63 -11.08 10.27
C ILE A 151 -12.37 -12.55 9.93
N GLY A 152 -12.77 -13.45 10.83
CA GLY A 152 -12.68 -14.89 10.62
C GLY A 152 -13.87 -15.46 9.85
N LEU A 153 -13.92 -16.78 9.71
CA LEU A 153 -15.05 -17.49 9.10
C LEU A 153 -16.03 -18.02 10.15
N ARG A 154 -17.28 -18.27 9.73
CA ARG A 154 -18.29 -19.09 10.41
C ARG A 154 -19.01 -19.98 9.41
N GLU A 155 -19.67 -21.02 9.88
CA GLU A 155 -20.64 -21.77 9.05
C GLU A 155 -21.77 -20.83 8.64
N SER A 156 -22.21 -20.92 7.38
CA SER A 156 -23.28 -20.08 6.89
C SER A 156 -24.61 -20.44 7.53
N MET A 157 -25.32 -19.43 8.01
CA MET A 157 -26.65 -19.60 8.61
C MET A 157 -27.73 -19.95 7.57
N GLN A 158 -27.48 -19.64 6.29
CA GLN A 158 -28.42 -19.89 5.19
C GLN A 158 -28.05 -21.14 4.39
N TYR A 159 -26.75 -21.44 4.23
CA TYR A 159 -26.27 -22.53 3.37
C TYR A 159 -25.31 -23.45 4.14
N ARG A 160 -25.85 -24.55 4.69
CA ARG A 160 -25.14 -25.48 5.61
C ARG A 160 -23.81 -26.06 5.12
N THR A 161 -23.47 -25.96 3.83
CA THR A 161 -22.22 -26.47 3.25
C THR A 161 -21.17 -25.38 2.99
N TYR A 162 -21.47 -24.12 3.31
CA TYR A 162 -20.60 -22.99 3.02
C TYR A 162 -20.09 -22.34 4.30
N MET A 163 -18.88 -21.79 4.20
CA MET A 163 -18.32 -20.86 5.18
C MET A 163 -18.57 -19.44 4.70
N GLU A 164 -18.89 -18.53 5.62
CA GLU A 164 -19.02 -17.10 5.36
C GLU A 164 -18.11 -16.30 6.31
N LEU A 165 -17.77 -15.06 5.95
CA LEU A 165 -17.13 -14.14 6.88
C LEU A 165 -18.05 -13.93 8.08
N ASN A 166 -17.49 -13.92 9.28
CA ASN A 166 -18.24 -13.77 10.53
C ASN A 166 -18.30 -12.30 10.96
N PRO A 167 -19.39 -11.55 10.66
CA PRO A 167 -19.51 -10.15 11.03
C PRO A 167 -19.63 -9.93 12.55
N GLU A 168 -19.91 -10.97 13.34
CA GLU A 168 -20.07 -10.88 14.79
C GLU A 168 -18.74 -11.07 15.54
N LYS A 169 -17.73 -11.65 14.89
CA LYS A 169 -16.40 -11.90 15.49
C LYS A 169 -15.31 -11.16 14.74
N VAL A 170 -15.25 -9.85 14.99
CA VAL A 170 -14.27 -8.94 14.41
C VAL A 170 -13.22 -8.58 15.47
N GLU A 171 -11.97 -8.93 15.21
CA GLU A 171 -10.82 -8.42 15.98
C GLU A 171 -10.47 -7.03 15.42
N ARG A 172 -10.83 -5.98 16.15
CA ARG A 172 -10.55 -4.60 15.77
C ARG A 172 -9.27 -4.10 16.42
N ILE A 173 -8.37 -3.54 15.61
CA ILE A 173 -7.22 -2.77 16.07
C ILE A 173 -7.60 -1.30 15.88
N ALA A 174 -7.98 -0.64 16.98
CA ALA A 174 -8.44 0.74 16.99
C ALA A 174 -7.29 1.75 17.15
N ASP A 175 -7.62 3.03 16.91
CA ASP A 175 -6.73 4.17 17.06
C ASP A 175 -6.55 4.53 18.55
N GLU A 176 -5.51 3.99 19.19
CA GLU A 176 -5.11 4.32 20.57
C GLU A 176 -4.12 5.51 20.59
N GLY A 177 -4.39 6.58 19.82
CA GLY A 177 -3.52 7.77 19.76
C GLY A 177 -2.35 7.62 18.78
N ARG A 178 -2.61 6.99 17.62
CA ARG A 178 -1.60 6.72 16.58
C ARG A 178 -1.09 8.02 15.98
N SER A 179 0.22 8.21 15.99
CA SER A 179 0.90 9.30 15.30
C SER A 179 1.99 8.74 14.40
N PHE A 180 1.80 8.88 13.08
CA PHE A 180 2.83 8.53 12.11
C PHE A 180 4.13 9.30 12.36
N PHE A 181 4.02 10.58 12.74
CA PHE A 181 5.16 11.46 12.97
C PHE A 181 5.96 11.06 14.20
N SER A 182 5.30 10.76 15.32
CA SER A 182 5.98 10.30 16.54
C SER A 182 6.67 8.96 16.29
N SER A 183 5.95 8.02 15.68
CA SER A 183 6.50 6.69 15.36
C SER A 183 7.66 6.76 14.36
N MET A 184 7.61 7.70 13.40
CA MET A 184 8.70 7.96 12.47
C MET A 184 9.91 8.54 13.20
N ALA A 185 9.72 9.54 14.07
CA ALA A 185 10.82 10.14 14.84
C ALA A 185 11.51 9.10 15.73
N GLU A 186 10.73 8.28 16.44
CA GLU A 186 11.26 7.16 17.23
C GLU A 186 12.02 6.15 16.35
N HIS A 187 11.48 5.83 15.17
CA HIS A 187 12.15 4.94 14.22
C HIS A 187 13.47 5.53 13.72
N LEU A 188 13.53 6.83 13.43
CA LEU A 188 14.77 7.51 13.03
C LEU A 188 15.84 7.41 14.12
N VAL A 189 15.49 7.64 15.39
CA VAL A 189 16.41 7.45 16.53
C VAL A 189 16.91 6.00 16.58
N SER A 190 16.00 5.02 16.46
CA SER A 190 16.39 3.61 16.48
C SER A 190 17.35 3.24 15.35
N VAL A 191 17.22 3.87 14.18
CA VAL A 191 18.12 3.66 13.04
C VAL A 191 19.51 4.24 13.31
N LEU A 192 19.59 5.40 13.97
CA LEU A 192 20.87 5.95 14.43
C LEU A 192 21.54 5.02 15.45
N ASP A 193 20.76 4.26 16.21
CA ASP A 193 21.22 3.23 17.14
C ASP A 193 21.47 1.85 16.47
N GLY A 194 21.35 1.75 15.14
CA GLY A 194 21.68 0.55 14.37
C GLY A 194 20.50 -0.33 13.94
N ALA A 195 19.26 0.08 14.18
CA ALA A 195 18.09 -0.61 13.64
C ALA A 195 18.00 -0.46 12.11
N SER A 196 17.40 -1.45 11.43
CA SER A 196 17.17 -1.36 9.99
C SER A 196 16.05 -0.35 9.64
N PRO A 197 16.22 0.48 8.60
CA PRO A 197 15.19 1.40 8.15
C PRO A 197 13.96 0.67 7.60
N LYS A 198 12.75 1.04 8.07
CA LYS A 198 11.47 0.50 7.58
C LYS A 198 11.09 0.99 6.18
N SER A 199 11.53 2.18 5.81
CA SER A 199 11.25 2.84 4.53
C SER A 199 12.56 3.27 3.88
N THR A 200 13.07 2.44 2.97
CA THR A 200 14.39 2.61 2.36
C THR A 200 14.27 3.29 1.00
N GLY A 201 15.38 3.86 0.50
CA GLY A 201 15.45 4.33 -0.88
C GLY A 201 15.13 3.24 -1.91
N LYS A 202 15.52 1.98 -1.65
CA LYS A 202 15.20 0.84 -2.51
C LYS A 202 13.69 0.61 -2.65
N ASN A 203 12.96 0.61 -1.53
CA ASN A 203 11.51 0.39 -1.56
C ASN A 203 10.78 1.56 -2.21
N ALA A 204 11.23 2.80 -1.96
CA ALA A 204 10.68 3.99 -2.60
C ALA A 204 10.93 4.03 -4.12
N LEU A 205 12.12 3.58 -4.56
CA LEU A 205 12.42 3.40 -5.98
C LEU A 205 11.46 2.38 -6.62
N GLN A 206 11.21 1.24 -5.96
CA GLN A 206 10.24 0.26 -6.48
C GLN A 206 8.83 0.84 -6.57
N ALA A 207 8.38 1.58 -5.55
CA ALA A 207 7.10 2.27 -5.60
C ALA A 207 7.04 3.28 -6.77
N LEU A 208 8.11 4.03 -7.02
CA LEU A 208 8.19 4.97 -8.14
C LEU A 208 8.09 4.26 -9.51
N LYS A 209 8.80 3.14 -9.70
CA LYS A 209 8.73 2.34 -10.93
C LYS A 209 7.29 1.90 -11.23
N VAL A 210 6.58 1.40 -10.23
CA VAL A 210 5.19 0.98 -10.35
C VAL A 210 4.25 2.16 -10.65
N LEU A 211 4.44 3.31 -9.98
CA LEU A 211 3.63 4.51 -10.21
C LEU A 211 3.76 5.02 -11.65
N LEU A 212 4.99 5.06 -12.18
CA LEU A 212 5.24 5.46 -13.56
C LEU A 212 4.71 4.44 -14.56
N ALA A 213 4.80 3.14 -14.26
CA ALA A 213 4.20 2.08 -15.06
C ALA A 213 2.67 2.18 -15.10
N LEU A 214 2.01 2.47 -13.96
CA LEU A 214 0.56 2.70 -13.89
C LEU A 214 0.14 3.90 -14.72
N LYS A 215 0.87 5.02 -14.61
CA LYS A 215 0.63 6.22 -15.41
C LYS A 215 0.75 5.92 -16.90
N LYS A 216 1.86 5.30 -17.32
CA LYS A 216 2.10 4.90 -18.72
C LYS A 216 1.02 3.94 -19.24
N SER A 217 0.62 2.97 -18.42
CA SER A 217 -0.44 2.01 -18.74
C SER A 217 -1.78 2.72 -18.96
N ALA A 218 -2.14 3.68 -18.11
CA ALA A 218 -3.37 4.46 -18.26
C ALA A 218 -3.36 5.36 -19.51
N GLU A 219 -2.20 5.89 -19.90
CA GLU A 219 -2.04 6.69 -21.13
C GLU A 219 -2.14 5.85 -22.40
N LYS A 220 -1.58 4.62 -22.38
CA LYS A 220 -1.46 3.77 -23.57
C LYS A 220 -2.54 2.68 -23.69
N GLY A 221 -3.22 2.35 -22.60
CA GLY A 221 -4.15 1.22 -22.52
C GLY A 221 -3.47 -0.16 -22.59
N THR A 222 -2.19 -0.24 -22.21
CA THR A 222 -1.36 -1.46 -22.34
C THR A 222 -0.96 -2.02 -20.99
N LYS A 223 -0.77 -3.35 -20.92
CA LYS A 223 -0.13 -3.99 -19.74
C LYS A 223 1.35 -3.58 -19.71
N GLU A 224 1.82 -3.09 -18.57
CA GLU A 224 3.21 -2.69 -18.34
C GLU A 224 3.84 -3.61 -17.30
N PHE A 225 5.03 -4.14 -17.60
CA PHE A 225 5.85 -4.91 -16.65
C PHE A 225 6.77 -3.95 -15.89
N VAL A 226 7.05 -4.27 -14.63
CA VAL A 226 7.82 -3.43 -13.69
C VAL A 226 9.22 -4.01 -13.50
#